data_AF-A0A434A359-F1
#
_entry.id   AF-A0A434A359-F1
#
_cell.length_a   1.000
_cell.length_b   1.000
_cell.length_c   1.000
_cell.angle_alpha   90.00
_cell.angle_beta   90.00
_cell.angle_gamma   90.00
#
_symmetry.space_group_name_H-M   'P 1'
#
loop_
_entity.id
_entity.type
_entity.pdbx_description
1 polymer ?
#
loop_
_entity_poly.entity_id
_entity_poly.type
_entity_poly.pdbx_seq_one_letter_code
_entity_poly.pdbx_strand_id
1 'polypeptide(L)'
;MKNLCEKPSQLITKEFAKELNLNYTHKRSKLIHKSTKREDANAIWYSLEALESYINYIKTHGADTGYEVDGIRFYFGVYPDDEKHGEKAGLTTLFLAATGKKAASAAEASNQIQSFVMAKEDSSADIESLDPMNYGNIGRPPSIIY
;
A
#
# COMPACT_ATOMS: atom_id res chain seq x y z
N MET A 1 17.56 -16.93 10.36
CA MET A 1 16.62 -18.06 10.21
C MET A 1 16.34 -18.22 8.73
N LYS A 2 16.48 -19.43 8.15
CA LYS A 2 16.05 -19.67 6.77
C LYS A 2 14.53 -19.56 6.77
N ASN A 3 13.98 -18.50 6.21
CA ASN A 3 12.56 -18.47 5.86
C ASN A 3 12.38 -19.58 4.82
N LEU A 4 11.79 -20.71 5.24
CA LEU A 4 11.32 -21.72 4.31
C LEU A 4 10.35 -20.99 3.37
N CYS A 5 10.65 -21.02 2.08
CA CYS A 5 9.88 -20.34 1.05
C CYS A 5 8.57 -21.11 0.86
N GLU A 6 7.69 -21.06 1.85
CA GLU A 6 6.36 -21.62 1.78
C GLU A 6 5.53 -20.80 0.79
N LYS A 7 4.79 -21.50 -0.07
CA LYS A 7 3.92 -20.88 -1.04
C LYS A 7 2.89 -20.01 -0.30
N PRO A 8 2.78 -18.71 -0.59
CA PRO A 8 1.80 -17.85 0.07
C PRO A 8 0.38 -18.40 -0.11
N SER A 9 -0.43 -18.34 0.94
CA SER A 9 -1.83 -18.81 0.92
C SER A 9 -2.75 -17.91 0.10
N GLN A 10 -2.33 -16.67 -0.18
CA GLN A 10 -3.08 -15.66 -0.90
C GLN A 10 -2.94 -15.73 -2.42
N LEU A 11 -2.18 -16.70 -2.96
CA LEU A 11 -1.98 -16.82 -4.40
C LEU A 11 -3.29 -17.22 -5.11
N ILE A 12 -3.65 -16.46 -6.14
CA ILE A 12 -4.77 -16.75 -7.02
C ILE A 12 -4.33 -17.48 -8.30
N THR A 13 -5.28 -18.08 -9.02
CA THR A 13 -5.02 -18.68 -10.34
C THR A 13 -4.79 -17.60 -11.39
N LYS A 14 -4.09 -17.95 -12.48
CA LYS A 14 -3.84 -17.03 -13.60
C LYS A 14 -5.15 -16.66 -14.30
N GLU A 15 -6.08 -17.60 -14.38
CA GLU A 15 -7.40 -17.42 -14.98
C GLU A 15 -8.24 -16.42 -14.19
N PHE A 16 -8.24 -16.54 -12.85
CA PHE A 16 -8.96 -15.60 -12.00
C PHE A 16 -8.33 -14.20 -12.06
N ALA A 17 -7.01 -14.09 -12.12
CA ALA A 17 -6.33 -12.81 -12.29
C ALA A 17 -6.70 -12.11 -13.63
N LYS A 18 -6.81 -12.86 -14.73
CA LYS A 18 -7.33 -12.35 -16.03
C LYS A 18 -8.77 -11.87 -15.91
N GLU A 19 -9.62 -12.63 -15.25
CA GLU A 19 -11.02 -12.25 -15.02
C GLU A 19 -11.13 -10.94 -14.22
N LEU A 20 -10.29 -10.76 -13.19
CA LEU A 20 -10.23 -9.53 -12.40
C LEU A 20 -9.81 -8.32 -13.26
N ASN A 21 -8.77 -8.46 -14.09
CA ASN A 21 -8.30 -7.37 -14.98
C ASN A 21 -9.35 -6.99 -16.04
N LEU A 22 -10.03 -7.98 -16.64
CA LEU A 22 -11.14 -7.75 -17.57
C LEU A 22 -12.31 -7.03 -16.89
N ASN A 23 -12.70 -7.48 -15.68
CA ASN A 23 -13.74 -6.85 -14.89
C ASN A 23 -13.41 -5.39 -14.57
N TYR A 24 -12.16 -5.09 -14.18
CA TYR A 24 -11.72 -3.72 -13.93
C TYR A 24 -11.82 -2.87 -15.20
N THR A 25 -11.30 -3.37 -16.32
CA THR A 25 -11.35 -2.67 -17.61
C THR A 25 -12.79 -2.33 -18.02
N HIS A 26 -13.71 -3.28 -17.90
CA HIS A 26 -15.10 -3.10 -18.28
C HIS A 26 -15.92 -2.23 -17.33
N LYS A 27 -15.67 -2.33 -16.01
CA LYS A 27 -16.50 -1.68 -14.98
C LYS A 27 -15.92 -0.36 -14.48
N ARG A 28 -14.60 -0.17 -14.53
CA ARG A 28 -13.90 0.98 -13.95
C ARG A 28 -13.24 1.83 -15.03
N SER A 29 -12.33 1.27 -15.83
CA SER A 29 -11.61 2.03 -16.86
C SER A 29 -12.56 2.71 -17.85
N LYS A 30 -13.64 2.04 -18.28
CA LYS A 30 -14.66 2.64 -19.16
C LYS A 30 -15.37 3.85 -18.53
N LEU A 31 -15.65 3.83 -17.23
CA LEU A 31 -16.31 4.94 -16.54
C LEU A 31 -15.36 6.14 -16.44
N ILE A 32 -14.12 5.88 -16.04
CA ILE A 32 -13.08 6.91 -15.92
C ILE A 32 -12.83 7.56 -17.28
N HIS A 33 -12.63 6.75 -18.33
CA HIS A 33 -12.44 7.28 -19.68
C HIS A 33 -13.63 8.12 -20.15
N LYS A 34 -14.87 7.70 -19.85
CA LYS A 34 -16.06 8.47 -20.23
C LYS A 34 -16.08 9.86 -19.57
N SER A 35 -15.67 9.97 -18.31
CA SER A 35 -15.67 11.21 -17.54
C SER A 35 -14.46 12.10 -17.82
N THR A 36 -13.26 11.54 -17.96
CA THR A 36 -12.00 12.30 -18.10
C THR A 36 -11.55 12.46 -19.55
N LYS A 37 -12.11 11.67 -20.48
CA LYS A 37 -11.65 11.54 -21.88
C LYS A 37 -10.20 11.05 -22.00
N ARG A 38 -9.66 10.46 -20.94
CA ARG A 38 -8.28 9.95 -20.86
C ARG A 38 -8.27 8.48 -20.46
N GLU A 39 -7.29 7.74 -20.94
CA GLU A 39 -7.00 6.43 -20.36
C GLU A 39 -6.30 6.61 -19.02
N ASP A 40 -6.71 5.84 -18.03
CA ASP A 40 -6.16 5.90 -16.67
C ASP A 40 -5.36 4.64 -16.35
N ALA A 41 -4.53 4.72 -15.31
CA ALA A 41 -3.72 3.61 -14.84
C ALA A 41 -4.61 2.45 -14.36
N ASN A 42 -4.37 1.25 -14.88
CA ASN A 42 -5.00 0.01 -14.40
C ASN A 42 -4.00 -0.96 -13.74
N ALA A 43 -2.72 -0.61 -13.74
CA ALA A 43 -1.63 -1.34 -13.12
C ALA A 43 -0.57 -0.34 -12.64
N ILE A 44 0.08 -0.65 -11.51
CA ILE A 44 1.20 0.10 -10.96
C ILE A 44 2.34 -0.88 -10.72
N TRP A 45 3.52 -0.58 -11.25
CA TRP A 45 4.70 -1.43 -11.12
C TRP A 45 5.70 -0.82 -10.13
N TYR A 46 6.21 -1.64 -9.22
CA TYR A 46 7.33 -1.30 -8.34
C TYR A 46 8.47 -2.26 -8.61
N SER A 47 9.71 -1.76 -8.57
CA SER A 47 10.87 -2.66 -8.59
C SER A 47 10.96 -3.41 -7.28
N LEU A 48 11.48 -4.64 -7.32
CA LEU A 48 11.67 -5.42 -6.10
C LEU A 48 12.65 -4.72 -5.15
N GLU A 49 13.71 -4.12 -5.69
CA GLU A 49 14.72 -3.38 -4.94
C GLU A 49 14.11 -2.19 -4.20
N ALA A 50 13.20 -1.46 -4.85
CA ALA A 50 12.52 -0.32 -4.26
C ALA A 50 11.56 -0.76 -3.14
N LEU A 51 10.82 -1.86 -3.34
CA LEU A 51 9.96 -2.44 -2.30
C LEU A 51 10.76 -2.95 -1.10
N GLU A 52 11.86 -3.66 -1.34
CA GLU A 52 12.76 -4.16 -0.30
C GLU A 52 13.38 -3.00 0.49
N SER A 53 13.84 -1.96 -0.21
CA SER A 53 14.37 -0.74 0.41
C SER A 53 13.32 -0.06 1.30
N TYR A 54 12.08 0.06 0.83
CA TYR A 54 11.00 0.66 1.61
C TYR A 54 10.61 -0.19 2.82
N ILE A 55 10.52 -1.51 2.67
CA ILE A 55 10.26 -2.43 3.79
C ILE A 55 11.35 -2.30 4.86
N ASN A 56 12.61 -2.19 4.46
CA ASN A 56 13.71 -1.96 5.40
C ASN A 56 13.58 -0.59 6.09
N TYR A 57 13.31 0.47 5.33
CA TYR A 57 13.11 1.81 5.87
C TYR A 57 12.02 1.84 6.95
N ILE A 58 10.82 1.32 6.67
CA ILE A 58 9.70 1.40 7.61
C ILE A 58 9.95 0.55 8.86
N LYS A 59 10.59 -0.63 8.73
CA LYS A 59 10.92 -1.47 9.89
C LYS A 59 11.95 -0.83 10.81
N THR A 60 12.98 -0.20 10.25
CA THR A 60 14.00 0.51 11.04
C THR A 60 13.39 1.71 11.76
N HIS A 61 12.75 2.61 11.02
CA HIS A 61 12.25 3.87 11.61
C HIS A 61 10.96 3.70 12.42
N GLY A 62 10.17 2.65 12.14
CA GLY A 62 9.02 2.28 12.96
C GLY A 62 9.44 1.91 14.38
N ALA A 63 10.50 1.11 14.51
CA ALA A 63 11.07 0.78 15.82
C ALA A 63 11.57 2.04 16.56
N ASP A 64 12.24 2.95 15.86
CA ASP A 64 12.74 4.21 16.43
C ASP A 64 11.60 5.14 16.91
N THR A 65 10.42 5.03 16.31
CA THR A 65 9.22 5.82 16.67
C THR A 65 8.29 5.11 17.65
N GLY A 66 8.70 3.94 18.18
CA GLY A 66 7.93 3.19 19.17
C GLY A 66 6.77 2.38 18.57
N TYR A 67 6.86 2.01 17.30
CA TYR A 67 5.89 1.17 16.61
C TYR A 67 6.48 -0.20 16.25
N GLU A 68 5.66 -1.22 16.40
CA GLU A 68 5.88 -2.53 15.78
C GLU A 68 5.17 -2.54 14.42
N VAL A 69 5.95 -2.42 13.34
CA VAL A 69 5.44 -2.47 11.96
C VAL A 69 4.98 -3.89 11.63
N ASP A 70 3.72 -4.02 11.25
CA ASP A 70 3.09 -5.32 10.96
C ASP A 70 2.56 -5.46 9.52
N GLY A 71 2.57 -4.37 8.74
CA GLY A 71 2.03 -4.40 7.40
C GLY A 71 2.29 -3.17 6.55
N ILE A 72 1.75 -3.21 5.34
CA ILE A 72 1.70 -2.10 4.39
C ILE A 72 0.28 -1.99 3.86
N ARG A 73 -0.28 -0.80 3.92
CA ARG A 73 -1.56 -0.45 3.31
C ARG A 73 -1.34 0.25 1.99
N PHE A 74 -2.10 -0.16 0.97
CA PHE A 74 -2.07 0.47 -0.35
C PHE A 74 -3.25 1.42 -0.48
N TYR A 75 -2.96 2.68 -0.77
CA TYR A 75 -3.95 3.73 -0.98
C TYR A 75 -4.04 4.11 -2.45
N PHE A 76 -5.27 4.25 -2.95
CA PHE A 76 -5.51 4.89 -4.23
C PHE A 76 -5.39 6.40 -4.09
N GLY A 77 -4.60 7.01 -4.98
CA GLY A 77 -4.49 8.46 -5.11
C GLY A 77 -4.69 8.89 -6.56
N VAL A 78 -4.87 10.19 -6.77
CA VAL A 78 -4.88 10.82 -8.10
C VAL A 78 -3.88 11.96 -8.05
N TYR A 79 -2.97 12.02 -9.02
CA TYR A 79 -2.03 13.14 -9.10
C TYR A 79 -2.80 14.45 -9.34
N PRO A 80 -2.35 15.57 -8.75
CA PRO A 80 -2.88 16.89 -9.09
C PRO A 80 -2.89 17.11 -10.61
N ASP A 81 -3.93 17.80 -11.10
CA ASP A 81 -4.05 18.15 -12.51
C ASP A 81 -3.25 19.43 -12.80
N ASP A 82 -1.91 19.32 -12.76
CA ASP A 82 -0.99 20.44 -12.96
C ASP A 82 0.22 20.06 -13.82
N GLU A 83 0.94 21.08 -14.31
CA GLU A 83 2.11 20.89 -15.17
C GLU A 83 3.29 20.19 -14.45
N LYS A 84 3.37 20.26 -13.11
CA LYS A 84 4.48 19.67 -12.35
C LYS A 84 4.46 18.15 -12.43
N HIS A 85 3.27 17.57 -12.59
CA HIS A 85 3.08 16.13 -12.72
C HIS A 85 3.09 15.63 -14.17
N GLY A 86 3.16 16.55 -15.15
CA GLY A 86 3.28 16.23 -16.57
C GLY A 86 2.24 15.21 -17.03
N GLU A 87 2.68 14.14 -17.69
CA GLU A 87 1.79 13.09 -18.21
C GLU A 87 1.03 12.31 -17.12
N LYS A 88 1.48 12.39 -15.86
CA LYS A 88 0.80 11.75 -14.71
C LYS A 88 -0.34 12.60 -14.16
N ALA A 89 -0.41 13.89 -14.50
CA ALA A 89 -1.41 14.82 -14.01
C ALA A 89 -2.82 14.24 -14.20
N GLY A 90 -3.63 14.22 -13.14
CA GLY A 90 -5.00 13.68 -13.17
C GLY A 90 -5.12 12.16 -13.34
N LEU A 91 -4.02 11.39 -13.32
CA LEU A 91 -4.05 9.93 -13.38
C LEU A 91 -4.01 9.30 -11.99
N THR A 92 -4.62 8.12 -11.88
CA THR A 92 -4.62 7.28 -10.69
C THR A 92 -3.20 6.76 -10.39
N THR A 93 -2.87 6.70 -9.10
CA THR A 93 -1.66 6.06 -8.57
C THR A 93 -1.99 5.21 -7.35
N LEU A 94 -1.02 4.42 -6.90
CA LEU A 94 -1.04 3.83 -5.57
C LEU A 94 0.12 4.41 -4.76
N PHE A 95 -0.08 4.60 -3.46
CA PHE A 95 1.03 4.81 -2.52
C PHE A 95 0.92 3.84 -1.34
N LEU A 96 2.07 3.52 -0.74
CA LEU A 96 2.22 2.52 0.29
C LEU A 96 2.45 3.21 1.63
N ALA A 97 1.62 2.94 2.63
CA ALA A 97 1.78 3.44 4.00
C ALA A 97 2.12 2.27 4.94
N ALA A 98 3.06 2.47 5.85
CA ALA A 98 3.35 1.49 6.89
C ALA A 98 2.18 1.37 7.87
N THR A 99 1.85 0.16 8.28
CA THR A 99 0.92 -0.10 9.37
C THR A 99 1.62 -0.74 10.55
N GLY A 100 1.12 -0.49 11.75
CA GLY A 100 1.64 -1.11 12.94
C GLY A 100 0.87 -0.76 14.19
N LYS A 101 1.39 -1.28 15.30
CA LYS A 101 0.85 -1.06 16.64
C LYS A 101 1.85 -0.27 17.46
N LYS A 102 1.36 0.57 18.36
CA LYS A 102 2.23 1.25 19.31
C LYS A 102 2.80 0.22 20.29
N ALA A 103 4.11 0.15 20.39
CA ALA A 103 4.76 -0.73 21.35
C ALA A 103 4.39 -0.29 22.77
N ALA A 104 3.94 -1.24 23.61
CA ALA A 104 3.63 -0.94 25.01
C ALA A 104 4.87 -0.39 25.70
N SER A 105 4.75 0.78 26.33
CA SER A 105 5.85 1.33 27.12
C SER A 105 6.00 0.53 28.41
N ALA A 106 7.23 0.41 28.93
CA ALA A 106 7.50 -0.26 30.20
C ALA A 106 6.75 0.39 31.39
N ALA A 107 6.31 1.65 31.26
CA ALA A 107 5.52 2.37 32.25
C ALA A 107 4.02 1.98 32.25
N GLU A 108 3.47 1.52 31.11
CA GLU A 108 2.07 1.06 30.99
C GLU A 108 1.88 -0.36 31.54
N ALA A 109 2.97 -1.13 31.68
CA ALA A 109 2.96 -2.48 32.23
C ALA A 109 2.70 -2.54 33.75
N SER A 110 2.79 -1.42 34.48
CA SER A 110 2.60 -1.40 35.95
C SER A 110 1.15 -1.18 36.40
N ASN A 111 0.23 -0.78 35.51
CA ASN A 111 -1.18 -0.53 35.84
C ASN A 111 -2.10 -1.55 35.14
N GLN A 112 -1.86 -2.83 35.40
CA GLN A 112 -2.53 -3.96 34.74
C GLN A 112 -4.04 -4.07 34.97
N ILE A 113 -4.65 -3.29 35.88
CA ILE A 113 -6.07 -3.47 36.22
C ILE A 113 -6.99 -2.53 35.43
N GLN A 114 -6.51 -1.37 34.97
CA GLN A 114 -7.30 -0.45 34.13
C GLN A 114 -7.10 -0.69 32.61
N SER A 115 -6.00 -1.32 32.20
CA SER A 115 -5.68 -1.57 30.79
C SER A 115 -6.50 -2.69 30.14
N PHE A 116 -6.94 -3.70 30.92
CA PHE A 116 -7.73 -4.83 30.39
C PHE A 116 -9.12 -4.43 29.87
N VAL A 117 -9.68 -3.29 30.31
CA VAL A 117 -11.01 -2.81 29.85
C VAL A 117 -10.89 -1.97 28.56
N MET A 118 -9.70 -1.45 28.25
CA MET A 118 -9.43 -0.63 27.04
C MET A 118 -8.79 -1.43 25.90
N ALA A 119 -8.34 -2.67 26.15
CA ALA A 119 -7.70 -3.57 25.18
C ALA A 119 -8.69 -4.20 24.16
N LYS A 120 -9.79 -3.53 23.85
CA LYS A 120 -10.72 -3.92 22.79
C LYS A 120 -10.52 -2.93 21.64
N GLU A 121 -9.93 -3.44 20.57
CA GLU A 121 -9.52 -2.76 19.32
C GLU A 121 -8.06 -2.27 19.26
N ASP A 122 -7.13 -3.15 19.61
CA ASP A 122 -5.72 -3.03 19.20
C ASP A 122 -5.57 -3.43 17.71
N SER A 123 -6.24 -2.68 16.84
CA SER A 123 -6.20 -2.88 15.37
C SER A 123 -5.01 -2.13 14.78
N SER A 124 -4.27 -2.80 13.89
CA SER A 124 -3.16 -2.19 13.16
C SER A 124 -3.61 -0.93 12.42
N ALA A 125 -2.92 0.19 12.68
CA ALA A 125 -3.22 1.50 12.11
C ALA A 125 -2.06 2.01 11.25
N ASP A 126 -2.30 3.04 10.44
CA ASP A 126 -1.22 3.66 9.70
C ASP A 126 -0.27 4.38 10.66
N ILE A 127 1.03 4.30 10.38
CA ILE A 127 2.06 4.97 11.16
C ILE A 127 2.33 6.33 10.49
N GLU A 128 1.59 7.35 10.91
CA GLU A 128 1.67 8.71 10.32
C GLU A 128 3.05 9.38 10.44
N SER A 129 3.89 8.91 11.36
CA SER A 129 5.26 9.41 11.53
C SER A 129 6.26 8.86 10.51
N LEU A 130 5.86 7.92 9.65
CA LEU A 130 6.68 7.36 8.59
C LEU A 130 6.21 7.84 7.22
N ASP A 131 7.16 8.18 6.36
CA ASP A 131 6.84 8.68 5.03
C ASP A 131 6.26 7.55 4.14
N PRO A 132 5.15 7.81 3.42
CA PRO A 132 4.61 6.85 2.47
C PRO A 132 5.46 6.79 1.18
N MET A 133 5.55 5.60 0.58
CA MET A 133 6.22 5.43 -0.72
C MET A 133 5.21 5.55 -1.86
N ASN A 134 5.42 6.54 -2.72
CA ASN A 134 4.77 6.63 -4.03
C ASN A 134 5.85 6.64 -5.11
N TYR A 135 6.21 5.47 -5.61
CA TYR A 135 7.19 5.41 -6.71
C TYR A 135 7.02 4.15 -7.55
N GLY A 136 5.96 4.13 -8.36
CA GLY A 136 5.87 3.20 -9.47
C GLY A 136 6.72 3.70 -10.63
N ASN A 137 7.87 3.07 -10.90
CA ASN A 137 8.82 3.55 -11.89
C ASN A 137 9.17 2.48 -12.92
N ILE A 138 8.32 2.32 -13.93
CA ILE A 138 8.67 2.01 -15.33
C ILE A 138 7.38 2.29 -16.10
N GLY A 139 7.44 3.26 -17.01
CA GLY A 139 6.34 3.60 -17.89
C GLY A 139 5.35 4.57 -17.26
N ARG A 140 5.19 5.71 -17.94
CA ARG A 140 3.89 6.37 -18.16
C ARG A 140 2.77 5.33 -18.04
N PRO A 141 1.62 5.55 -17.38
CA PRO A 141 0.57 4.53 -17.35
C PRO A 141 -0.31 4.64 -18.61
N PRO A 142 -0.12 3.81 -19.67
CA PRO A 142 -1.22 3.35 -20.49
C PRO A 142 -1.90 2.17 -19.79
N SER A 143 -3.12 1.85 -20.22
CA SER A 143 -3.80 0.62 -19.81
C SER A 143 -3.00 -0.61 -20.26
N ILE A 144 -2.75 -1.56 -19.36
CA ILE A 144 -2.10 -2.85 -19.66
C ILE A 144 -3.11 -3.99 -19.52
N ILE A 145 -3.12 -4.93 -20.47
CA ILE A 145 -3.91 -6.16 -20.38
C ILE A 145 -3.07 -7.21 -19.64
N TYR A 146 -3.64 -7.82 -18.61
CA TYR A 146 -3.04 -8.94 -17.87
C TYR A 146 -3.38 -10.29 -18.51
#